data_AF-A0A2T3ZSR3-F1
#
_entry.id   AF-A0A2T3ZSR3-F1
#
_cell.length_a   1.000
_cell.length_b   1.000
_cell.length_c   1.000
_cell.angle_alpha   90.00
_cell.angle_beta   90.00
_cell.angle_gamma   90.00
#
_symmetry.space_group_name_H-M   'P 1'
#
loop_
_entity.id
_entity.type
_entity.pdbx_description
1 polymer ?
#
loop_
_entity_poly.entity_id
_entity_poly.type
_entity_poly.pdbx_seq_one_letter_code
_entity_poly.pdbx_strand_id
1 'polypeptide(L)'
;MVWIYGGGFEFGASNRPLYYGTKLALDGVVLVSFNYRLGVLGFLALSELDDEGSGSTNFGLQDQLAALRWVRYNISQFGGDPDNVTIFGESAGGHSVGLLLASPLSTGLFHKGILESGAYWESDHGSLTTFSEARQRGLALQQKLNASSIAELRSLPAEQVNNAALWDLSTDPGSTVFAPSIDHYVVPTAPSVVFDNRDEQPVPVLAGFNAREEDFFLAHSLPHETSEDYISSVKTFFFGNRTDEALQVYPGSTYI
;
A
#
# COMPACT_ATOMS: atom_id res chain seq x y z
N MET A 1 7.67 15.68 -10.97
CA MET A 1 7.72 14.60 -9.96
C MET A 1 6.36 14.48 -9.29
N VAL A 2 5.87 13.27 -9.09
CA VAL A 2 4.52 13.00 -8.57
C VAL A 2 4.63 12.24 -7.24
N TRP A 3 4.29 12.90 -6.14
CA TRP A 3 4.41 12.39 -4.77
C TRP A 3 3.18 11.57 -4.37
N ILE A 4 3.43 10.35 -3.88
CA ILE A 4 2.44 9.47 -3.26
C ILE A 4 2.82 9.34 -1.78
N TYR A 5 1.98 9.88 -0.89
CA TYR A 5 2.30 9.89 0.54
C TYR A 5 2.15 8.51 1.19
N GLY A 6 2.88 8.28 2.29
CA GLY A 6 2.75 7.11 3.15
C GLY A 6 1.65 7.22 4.22
N GLY A 7 1.59 6.24 5.12
CA GLY A 7 0.62 6.17 6.23
C GLY A 7 -0.21 4.89 6.26
N GLY A 8 0.41 3.76 5.91
CA GLY A 8 -0.19 2.43 6.01
C GLY A 8 -1.48 2.22 5.20
N PHE A 9 -1.74 3.08 4.21
CA PHE A 9 -3.00 3.17 3.46
C PHE A 9 -4.22 3.59 4.27
N GLU A 10 -4.07 3.93 5.56
CA GLU A 10 -5.17 4.24 6.48
C GLU A 10 -5.29 5.73 6.79
N PHE A 11 -4.16 6.44 6.79
CA PHE A 11 -4.11 7.86 7.11
C PHE A 11 -3.10 8.60 6.24
N GLY A 12 -3.19 9.92 6.23
CA GLY A 12 -2.32 10.78 5.44
C GLY A 12 -3.09 11.80 4.63
N ALA A 13 -2.37 12.78 4.11
CA ALA A 13 -2.91 13.77 3.21
C ALA A 13 -1.76 14.45 2.45
N SER A 14 -2.02 14.82 1.20
CA SER A 14 -1.04 15.51 0.35
C SER A 14 -0.71 16.94 0.80
N ASN A 15 -1.56 17.55 1.65
CA ASN A 15 -1.41 18.93 2.10
C ASN A 15 -0.57 19.08 3.39
N ARG A 16 0.08 18.01 3.87
CA ARG A 16 0.97 18.10 5.03
C ARG A 16 2.16 19.00 4.71
N PRO A 17 2.56 19.91 5.63
CA PRO A 17 3.70 20.80 5.42
C PRO A 17 5.02 20.10 5.05
N LEU A 18 5.20 18.86 5.51
CA LEU A 18 6.34 18.00 5.15
C LEU A 18 6.47 17.77 3.63
N TYR A 19 5.36 17.81 2.89
CA TYR A 19 5.30 17.53 1.45
C TYR A 19 5.28 18.80 0.59
N TYR A 20 5.50 19.98 1.18
CA TYR A 20 5.52 21.22 0.42
C TYR A 20 6.71 21.26 -0.55
N GLY A 21 6.39 21.28 -1.84
CA GLY A 21 7.35 21.16 -2.92
C GLY A 21 8.19 22.40 -3.22
N THR A 22 8.12 23.46 -2.42
CA THR A 22 8.78 24.75 -2.73
C THR A 22 10.26 24.59 -3.00
N LYS A 23 10.96 23.73 -2.25
CA LYS A 23 12.41 23.50 -2.46
C LYS A 23 12.67 22.81 -3.80
N LEU A 24 11.94 21.74 -4.11
CA LEU A 24 12.06 21.05 -5.41
C LEU A 24 11.69 21.96 -6.58
N ALA A 25 10.68 22.83 -6.40
CA ALA A 25 10.27 23.79 -7.42
C ALA A 25 11.37 24.83 -7.73
N LEU A 26 12.15 25.24 -6.73
CA LEU A 26 13.31 26.13 -6.92
C LEU A 26 14.43 25.45 -7.73
N ASP A 27 14.53 24.12 -7.65
CA ASP A 27 15.46 23.32 -8.46
C ASP A 27 14.90 22.98 -9.86
N GLY A 28 13.80 23.63 -10.28
CA GLY A 28 13.23 23.48 -11.62
C GLY A 28 12.29 22.29 -11.80
N VAL A 29 11.82 21.68 -10.70
CA VAL A 29 10.87 20.55 -10.74
C VAL A 29 9.43 21.02 -10.57
N VAL A 30 8.53 20.57 -11.46
CA VAL A 30 7.10 20.62 -11.15
C VAL A 30 6.76 19.46 -10.21
N LEU A 31 6.39 19.78 -8.96
CA LEU A 31 5.90 18.80 -7.99
C LEU A 31 4.37 18.73 -8.02
N VAL A 32 3.83 17.51 -8.16
CA VAL A 32 2.41 17.20 -8.01
C VAL A 32 2.24 16.33 -6.77
N SER A 33 1.35 16.72 -5.87
CA SER A 33 0.86 15.88 -4.78
C SER A 33 -0.66 15.82 -4.84
N PHE A 34 -1.24 14.71 -4.40
CA PHE A 34 -2.67 14.46 -4.52
C PHE A 34 -3.16 13.53 -3.42
N ASN A 35 -4.46 13.58 -3.12
CA ASN A 35 -5.10 12.62 -2.21
C ASN A 35 -5.60 11.40 -2.99
N TYR A 36 -5.54 10.25 -2.35
CA TYR A 36 -6.17 9.02 -2.79
C TYR A 36 -7.03 8.46 -1.65
N ARG A 37 -8.08 7.70 -1.97
CA ARG A 37 -8.94 7.08 -0.93
C ARG A 37 -8.12 6.12 -0.06
N LEU A 38 -8.42 6.14 1.25
CA LEU A 38 -7.71 5.42 2.30
C LEU A 38 -8.64 4.45 3.03
N GLY A 39 -8.06 3.51 3.76
CA GLY A 39 -8.72 2.52 4.59
C GLY A 39 -9.84 1.81 3.87
N VAL A 40 -10.95 1.57 4.56
CA VAL A 40 -12.14 0.94 3.99
C VAL A 40 -12.66 1.66 2.74
N LEU A 41 -12.54 2.98 2.65
CA LEU A 41 -13.03 3.73 1.49
C LEU A 41 -12.14 3.55 0.26
N GLY A 42 -10.87 3.19 0.46
CA GLY A 42 -9.88 2.94 -0.60
C GLY A 42 -9.72 1.47 -0.98
N PHE A 43 -9.98 0.54 -0.06
CA PHE A 43 -9.53 -0.84 -0.20
C PHE A 43 -10.57 -1.89 0.24
N LEU A 44 -11.84 -1.50 0.41
CA LEU A 44 -12.93 -2.47 0.60
C LEU A 44 -13.06 -3.39 -0.62
N ALA A 45 -13.14 -4.69 -0.36
CA ALA A 45 -13.49 -5.70 -1.35
C ALA A 45 -14.77 -6.43 -0.93
N LEU A 46 -15.73 -6.53 -1.84
CA LEU A 46 -16.98 -7.28 -1.69
C LEU A 46 -17.36 -7.89 -3.03
N SER A 47 -18.02 -9.05 -3.03
CA SER A 47 -18.52 -9.68 -4.25
C SER A 47 -19.51 -8.80 -4.99
N GLU A 48 -20.35 -8.06 -4.25
CA GLU A 48 -21.37 -7.17 -4.81
C GLU A 48 -20.78 -5.99 -5.58
N LEU A 49 -19.47 -5.72 -5.46
CA LEU A 49 -18.77 -4.69 -6.23
C LEU A 49 -18.31 -5.19 -7.61
N ASP A 50 -18.30 -6.51 -7.86
CA ASP A 50 -17.87 -7.09 -9.14
C ASP A 50 -18.76 -6.62 -10.31
N ASP A 51 -20.04 -6.39 -10.03
CA ASP A 51 -21.04 -5.99 -11.04
C ASP A 51 -21.00 -4.49 -11.38
N GLU A 52 -20.17 -3.70 -10.68
CA GLU A 52 -20.19 -2.23 -10.76
C GLU A 52 -19.11 -1.62 -11.68
N GLY A 53 -18.28 -2.44 -12.32
CA GLY A 53 -17.40 -2.00 -13.40
C GLY A 53 -15.90 -2.20 -13.14
N SER A 54 -15.13 -1.10 -13.08
CA SER A 54 -13.65 -1.09 -13.24
C SER A 54 -12.89 -1.55 -11.99
N GLY A 55 -13.21 -2.74 -11.50
CA GLY A 55 -12.57 -3.40 -10.36
C GLY A 55 -13.39 -3.35 -9.08
N SER A 56 -13.21 -4.38 -8.25
CA SER A 56 -14.01 -4.61 -7.03
C SER A 56 -13.28 -4.29 -5.73
N THR A 57 -12.11 -3.64 -5.83
CA THR A 57 -11.26 -3.17 -4.72
C THR A 57 -10.17 -2.23 -5.27
N ASN A 58 -9.14 -1.92 -4.46
CA ASN A 58 -7.97 -1.11 -4.82
C ASN A 58 -8.34 0.29 -5.34
N PHE A 59 -9.47 0.84 -4.89
CA PHE A 59 -9.94 2.17 -5.27
C PHE A 59 -8.91 3.27 -4.97
N GLY A 60 -8.12 3.14 -3.90
CA GLY A 60 -6.99 4.03 -3.62
C GLY A 60 -5.91 4.00 -4.70
N LEU A 61 -5.57 2.82 -5.25
CA LEU A 61 -4.65 2.71 -6.39
C LEU A 61 -5.30 3.22 -7.68
N GLN A 62 -6.59 3.01 -7.87
CA GLN A 62 -7.32 3.56 -9.01
C GLN A 62 -7.31 5.10 -9.00
N ASP A 63 -7.41 5.72 -7.82
CA ASP A 63 -7.27 7.17 -7.66
C ASP A 63 -5.86 7.64 -8.03
N GLN A 64 -4.82 6.89 -7.64
CA GLN A 64 -3.44 7.19 -8.04
C GLN A 64 -3.26 7.09 -9.56
N LEU A 65 -3.82 6.06 -10.21
CA LEU A 65 -3.84 5.95 -11.67
C LEU A 65 -4.60 7.12 -12.32
N ALA A 66 -5.70 7.56 -11.74
CA ALA A 66 -6.45 8.72 -12.22
C ALA A 66 -5.63 10.01 -12.09
N ALA A 67 -4.92 10.21 -10.98
CA ALA A 67 -4.01 11.33 -10.79
C ALA A 67 -2.86 11.32 -11.81
N LEU A 68 -2.26 10.15 -12.09
CA LEU A 68 -1.20 10.03 -13.08
C LEU A 68 -1.70 10.29 -14.51
N ARG A 69 -2.92 9.84 -14.85
CA ARG A 69 -3.57 10.21 -16.12
C ARG A 69 -3.80 11.72 -16.18
N TRP A 70 -4.25 12.35 -15.09
CA TRP A 70 -4.39 13.80 -15.04
C TRP A 70 -3.05 14.50 -15.28
N VAL A 71 -1.97 14.05 -14.65
CA VAL A 71 -0.62 14.59 -14.89
C VAL A 71 -0.25 14.45 -16.37
N ARG A 72 -0.39 13.26 -16.95
CA ARG A 72 -0.09 13.01 -18.36
C ARG A 72 -0.83 13.97 -19.31
N TYR A 73 -2.10 14.24 -19.04
CA TYR A 73 -2.92 15.09 -19.93
C TYR A 73 -2.77 16.58 -19.69
N ASN A 74 -2.35 17.03 -18.49
CA ASN A 74 -2.47 18.43 -18.09
C ASN A 74 -1.15 19.09 -17.70
N ILE A 75 -0.11 18.32 -17.36
CA ILE A 75 1.07 18.89 -16.68
C ILE A 75 1.87 19.88 -17.56
N SER A 76 1.77 19.77 -18.88
CA SER A 76 2.38 20.72 -19.82
C SER A 76 1.90 22.15 -19.62
N GLN A 77 0.65 22.35 -19.18
CA GLN A 77 0.09 23.67 -18.88
C GLN A 77 0.66 24.30 -17.61
N PHE A 78 1.33 23.49 -16.78
CA PHE A 78 2.00 23.93 -15.55
C PHE A 78 3.52 23.99 -15.71
N GLY A 79 4.03 23.87 -16.95
CA GLY A 79 5.45 23.88 -17.26
C GLY A 79 6.17 22.56 -16.99
N GLY A 80 5.44 21.46 -16.76
CA GLY A 80 6.02 20.14 -16.61
C GLY A 80 6.07 19.38 -17.94
N ASP A 81 6.95 18.39 -18.02
CA ASP A 81 7.07 17.51 -19.18
C ASP A 81 6.31 16.19 -18.93
N PRO A 82 5.22 15.89 -19.66
CA PRO A 82 4.48 14.64 -19.50
C PRO A 82 5.30 13.40 -19.89
N ASP A 83 6.36 13.56 -20.68
CA ASP A 83 7.26 12.48 -21.12
C ASP A 83 8.46 12.30 -20.17
N ASN A 84 8.50 13.05 -19.06
CA ASN A 84 9.54 12.97 -18.04
C ASN A 84 8.96 12.98 -16.61
N VAL A 85 8.00 12.08 -16.37
CA VAL A 85 7.33 11.93 -15.07
C VAL A 85 8.08 10.91 -14.19
N THR A 86 8.54 11.35 -13.02
CA THR A 86 9.00 10.46 -11.93
C THR A 86 7.91 10.33 -10.88
N ILE A 87 7.46 9.11 -10.59
CA ILE A 87 6.65 8.83 -9.40
C ILE A 87 7.56 8.50 -8.22
N PHE A 88 7.21 8.96 -7.03
CA PHE A 88 7.96 8.69 -5.82
C PHE A 88 7.06 8.68 -4.59
N GLY A 89 7.41 7.88 -3.60
CA GLY A 89 6.63 7.74 -2.39
C GLY A 89 7.39 7.03 -1.28
N GLU A 90 6.92 7.28 -0.05
CA GLU A 90 7.49 6.72 1.18
C GLU A 90 6.50 5.76 1.87
N SER A 91 7.00 4.67 2.47
CA SER A 91 6.17 3.66 3.16
C SER A 91 5.04 3.15 2.26
N ALA A 92 3.77 3.33 2.64
CA ALA A 92 2.59 3.01 1.79
C ALA A 92 2.64 3.68 0.40
N GLY A 93 3.27 4.85 0.29
CA GLY A 93 3.56 5.50 -0.99
C GLY A 93 4.63 4.76 -1.80
N GLY A 94 5.70 4.29 -1.17
CA GLY A 94 6.74 3.47 -1.81
C GLY A 94 6.19 2.12 -2.27
N HIS A 95 5.38 1.49 -1.41
CA HIS A 95 4.57 0.32 -1.75
C HIS A 95 3.67 0.57 -2.98
N SER A 96 2.99 1.73 -3.02
CA SER A 96 2.18 2.13 -4.17
C SER A 96 3.01 2.26 -5.45
N VAL A 97 4.20 2.86 -5.38
CA VAL A 97 5.12 2.93 -6.53
C VAL A 97 5.48 1.54 -7.03
N GLY A 98 5.78 0.60 -6.13
CA GLY A 98 6.03 -0.80 -6.48
C GLY A 98 4.84 -1.48 -7.18
N LEU A 99 3.62 -1.29 -6.67
CA LEU A 99 2.41 -1.83 -7.30
C LEU A 99 2.14 -1.20 -8.66
N LEU A 100 2.38 0.10 -8.82
CA LEU A 100 2.21 0.80 -10.08
C LEU A 100 3.28 0.37 -11.10
N LEU A 101 4.50 0.05 -10.68
CA LEU A 101 5.50 -0.59 -11.54
C LEU A 101 5.04 -1.96 -12.04
N ALA A 102 4.33 -2.74 -11.21
CA ALA A 102 3.82 -4.05 -11.59
C ALA A 102 2.44 -4.02 -12.32
N SER A 103 1.74 -2.88 -12.30
CA SER A 103 0.39 -2.78 -12.85
C SER A 103 0.40 -2.58 -14.36
N PRO A 104 -0.36 -3.36 -15.15
CA PRO A 104 -0.51 -3.11 -16.59
C PRO A 104 -1.30 -1.82 -16.88
N LEU A 105 -2.09 -1.32 -15.91
CA LEU A 105 -2.91 -0.12 -16.07
C LEU A 105 -2.09 1.18 -16.00
N SER A 106 -0.82 1.10 -15.63
CA SER A 106 0.07 2.25 -15.46
C SER A 106 0.97 2.52 -16.67
N THR A 107 0.88 1.71 -17.73
CA THR A 107 1.76 1.80 -18.90
C THR A 107 1.77 3.19 -19.53
N GLY A 108 2.98 3.76 -19.64
CA GLY A 108 3.23 5.08 -20.21
C GLY A 108 2.68 6.24 -19.38
N LEU A 109 2.33 6.03 -18.10
CA LEU A 109 1.93 7.11 -17.20
C LEU A 109 3.11 7.74 -16.45
N PHE A 110 4.24 7.05 -16.37
CA PHE A 110 5.47 7.54 -15.76
C PHE A 110 6.70 6.91 -16.42
N HIS A 111 7.86 7.49 -16.11
CA HIS A 111 9.13 7.26 -16.80
C HIS A 111 10.28 6.92 -15.84
N LYS A 112 10.08 7.08 -14.52
CA LYS A 112 11.02 6.77 -13.44
C LYS A 112 10.24 6.49 -12.15
N GLY A 113 10.77 5.64 -11.28
CA GLY A 113 10.23 5.35 -9.96
C GLY A 113 11.24 5.60 -8.84
N ILE A 114 10.78 6.11 -7.69
CA ILE A 114 11.57 6.14 -6.45
C ILE A 114 10.77 5.51 -5.32
N LEU A 115 11.33 4.49 -4.68
CA LEU A 115 10.72 3.75 -3.58
C LEU A 115 11.50 4.03 -2.29
N GLU A 116 10.89 4.77 -1.38
CA GLU A 116 11.49 5.12 -0.09
C GLU A 116 10.84 4.24 0.99
N SER A 117 11.58 3.27 1.55
CA SER A 117 11.11 2.46 2.67
C SER A 117 9.78 1.73 2.42
N GLY A 118 9.56 1.27 1.19
CA GLY A 118 8.35 0.55 0.83
C GLY A 118 8.47 -0.19 -0.49
N ALA A 119 8.15 -1.49 -0.47
CA ALA A 119 8.03 -2.34 -1.65
C ALA A 119 7.08 -3.48 -1.32
N TYR A 120 6.14 -3.82 -2.22
CA TYR A 120 5.38 -5.07 -2.15
C TYR A 120 6.07 -6.08 -3.06
N TRP A 121 6.97 -6.91 -2.52
CA TRP A 121 7.88 -7.71 -3.36
C TRP A 121 7.98 -9.20 -3.03
N GLU A 122 7.08 -9.77 -2.23
CA GLU A 122 7.25 -11.16 -1.79
C GLU A 122 6.45 -12.22 -2.56
N SER A 123 7.01 -13.43 -2.45
CA SER A 123 6.71 -14.71 -3.08
C SER A 123 5.88 -15.63 -2.14
N ASP A 124 6.00 -16.95 -2.28
CA ASP A 124 5.25 -18.05 -1.64
C ASP A 124 4.91 -17.97 -0.12
N HIS A 125 5.41 -16.98 0.62
CA HIS A 125 5.22 -16.83 2.08
C HIS A 125 4.75 -15.44 2.56
N GLY A 126 4.39 -14.46 1.70
CA GLY A 126 3.65 -13.29 2.19
C GLY A 126 3.62 -11.97 1.41
N SER A 127 3.07 -10.99 2.16
CA SER A 127 2.93 -9.52 2.02
C SER A 127 1.73 -8.90 1.29
N LEU A 128 1.17 -9.47 0.23
CA LEU A 128 -0.03 -8.90 -0.40
C LEU A 128 -1.28 -9.73 -0.11
N THR A 129 -2.31 -9.09 0.42
CA THR A 129 -3.60 -9.76 0.74
C THR A 129 -4.18 -10.36 -0.54
N THR A 130 -4.61 -11.62 -0.50
CA THR A 130 -5.30 -12.25 -1.64
C THR A 130 -6.68 -11.63 -1.84
N PHE A 131 -7.27 -11.78 -3.03
CA PHE A 131 -8.61 -11.26 -3.27
C PHE A 131 -9.65 -11.87 -2.31
N SER A 132 -9.51 -13.17 -2.01
CA SER A 132 -10.40 -13.89 -1.10
C SER A 132 -10.32 -13.34 0.34
N GLU A 133 -9.12 -13.12 0.86
CA GLU A 133 -8.93 -12.55 2.20
C GLU A 133 -9.46 -11.12 2.29
N ALA A 134 -9.22 -10.30 1.26
CA ALA A 134 -9.77 -8.95 1.20
C ALA A 134 -11.31 -8.96 1.24
N ARG A 135 -11.94 -9.89 0.51
CA ARG A 135 -13.40 -10.07 0.53
C ARG A 135 -13.92 -10.57 1.87
N GLN A 136 -13.22 -11.51 2.51
CA GLN A 136 -13.56 -11.96 3.86
C GLN A 136 -13.53 -10.80 4.87
N ARG A 137 -12.53 -9.91 4.76
CA ARG A 137 -12.44 -8.68 5.56
C ARG A 137 -13.61 -7.73 5.31
N GLY A 138 -14.01 -7.54 4.05
CA GLY A 138 -15.21 -6.76 3.70
C GLY A 138 -16.50 -7.35 4.26
N LEU A 139 -16.68 -8.67 4.19
CA LEU A 139 -17.83 -9.38 4.78
C LEU A 139 -17.86 -9.25 6.31
N ALA A 140 -16.70 -9.33 6.97
CA ALA A 140 -16.61 -9.12 8.42
C ALA A 140 -17.03 -7.71 8.82
N LEU A 141 -16.70 -6.70 8.02
CA LEU A 141 -17.17 -5.33 8.22
C LEU A 141 -18.69 -5.20 8.03
N GLN A 142 -19.27 -5.81 6.99
CA GLN A 142 -20.72 -5.87 6.78
C GLN A 142 -21.43 -6.44 8.02
N GLN A 143 -20.94 -7.57 8.54
CA GLN A 143 -21.46 -8.19 9.75
C GLN A 143 -21.34 -7.27 10.97
N LYS A 144 -20.17 -6.64 11.17
CA LYS A 144 -19.92 -5.70 12.28
C LYS A 144 -20.89 -4.51 12.27
N LEU A 145 -21.29 -4.05 11.09
CA LEU A 145 -22.21 -2.93 10.89
C LEU A 145 -23.68 -3.35 10.78
N ASN A 146 -23.99 -4.65 10.85
CA ASN A 146 -25.31 -5.21 10.57
C ASN A 146 -25.85 -4.79 9.19
N ALA A 147 -24.97 -4.64 8.20
CA ALA A 147 -25.33 -4.36 6.82
C ALA A 147 -25.28 -5.66 6.01
N SER A 148 -26.35 -5.96 5.29
CA SER A 148 -26.53 -7.18 4.49
C SER A 148 -26.15 -7.02 3.02
N SER A 149 -25.82 -5.79 2.59
CA SER A 149 -25.44 -5.48 1.22
C SER A 149 -24.56 -4.22 1.13
N ILE A 150 -23.89 -4.04 0.00
CA ILE A 150 -23.17 -2.79 -0.31
C ILE A 150 -24.11 -1.56 -0.32
N ALA A 151 -25.38 -1.73 -0.73
CA ALA A 151 -26.37 -0.65 -0.72
C ALA A 151 -26.66 -0.17 0.71
N GLU A 152 -26.78 -1.10 1.66
CA GLU A 152 -26.94 -0.76 3.08
C GLU A 152 -25.68 -0.09 3.65
N LEU A 153 -24.48 -0.59 3.34
CA LEU A 153 -23.24 0.08 3.75
C LEU A 153 -23.15 1.52 3.22
N ARG A 154 -23.56 1.77 1.97
CA ARG A 154 -23.60 3.11 1.37
C ARG A 154 -24.65 4.04 1.99
N SER A 155 -25.68 3.48 2.60
CA SER A 155 -26.72 4.26 3.29
C SER A 155 -26.27 4.75 4.68
N LEU A 156 -25.23 4.13 5.25
CA LEU A 156 -24.66 4.54 6.53
C LEU A 156 -23.85 5.84 6.37
N PRO A 157 -23.75 6.68 7.42
CA PRO A 157 -22.79 7.77 7.45
C PRO A 157 -21.37 7.27 7.19
N ALA A 158 -20.63 7.94 6.31
CA ALA A 158 -19.25 7.54 5.96
C ALA A 158 -18.34 7.44 7.19
N GLU A 159 -18.52 8.33 8.18
CA GLU A 159 -17.81 8.28 9.45
C GLU A 159 -18.07 6.99 10.23
N GLN A 160 -19.30 6.47 10.22
CA GLN A 160 -19.64 5.21 10.88
C GLN A 160 -18.93 4.02 10.22
N VAL A 161 -18.91 3.99 8.88
CA VAL A 161 -18.21 2.95 8.12
C VAL A 161 -16.71 3.01 8.37
N ASN A 162 -16.13 4.21 8.34
CA ASN A 162 -14.71 4.42 8.58
C ASN A 162 -14.30 4.03 10.00
N ASN A 163 -15.03 4.48 11.02
CA ASN A 163 -14.74 4.19 12.42
C ASN A 163 -14.83 2.70 12.76
N ALA A 164 -15.67 1.94 12.04
CA ALA A 164 -15.79 0.50 12.22
C ALA A 164 -14.58 -0.28 11.65
N ALA A 165 -13.74 0.36 10.84
CA ALA A 165 -12.64 -0.24 10.11
C ALA A 165 -11.26 0.36 10.43
N LEU A 166 -11.16 1.26 11.42
CA LEU A 166 -9.89 1.90 11.78
C LEU A 166 -8.85 0.86 12.20
N TRP A 167 -7.67 0.97 11.61
CA TRP A 167 -6.49 0.23 12.03
C TRP A 167 -5.91 0.78 13.32
N ASP A 168 -5.61 -0.11 14.26
CA ASP A 168 -4.91 0.18 15.50
C ASP A 168 -3.61 -0.64 15.58
N LEU A 169 -2.49 0.02 15.34
CA LEU A 169 -1.16 -0.58 15.38
C LEU A 169 -0.79 -1.14 16.77
N SER A 170 -1.50 -0.75 17.83
CA SER A 170 -1.27 -1.31 19.17
C SER A 170 -1.87 -2.70 19.36
N THR A 171 -2.87 -3.07 18.54
CA THR A 171 -3.60 -4.33 18.66
C THR A 171 -3.53 -5.20 17.40
N ASP A 172 -3.15 -4.63 16.26
CA ASP A 172 -3.01 -5.33 14.99
C ASP A 172 -1.68 -4.96 14.29
N PRO A 173 -0.77 -5.92 14.03
CA PRO A 173 0.48 -5.68 13.30
C PRO A 173 0.28 -5.45 11.79
N GLY A 174 -0.93 -5.12 11.34
CA GLY A 174 -1.27 -4.85 9.94
C GLY A 174 -1.97 -6.01 9.22
N SER A 175 -2.39 -7.04 9.96
CA SER A 175 -3.06 -8.24 9.44
C SER A 175 -4.52 -8.01 9.04
N THR A 176 -5.18 -6.98 9.59
CA THR A 176 -6.59 -6.64 9.29
C THR A 176 -6.77 -5.27 8.65
N VAL A 177 -5.69 -4.60 8.27
CA VAL A 177 -5.69 -3.31 7.56
C VAL A 177 -6.44 -3.38 6.23
N PHE A 178 -7.19 -2.34 5.89
CA PHE A 178 -7.71 -2.15 4.54
C PHE A 178 -6.62 -1.52 3.66
N ALA A 179 -5.83 -2.38 3.01
CA ALA A 179 -4.69 -2.04 2.15
C ALA A 179 -4.79 -2.75 0.79
N PRO A 180 -3.89 -2.46 -0.16
CA PRO A 180 -3.86 -3.13 -1.46
C PRO A 180 -3.95 -4.66 -1.38
N SER A 181 -4.68 -5.24 -2.33
CA SER A 181 -4.82 -6.69 -2.49
C SER A 181 -4.70 -7.10 -3.96
N ILE A 182 -4.47 -8.39 -4.21
CA ILE A 182 -4.64 -8.94 -5.56
C ILE A 182 -6.12 -8.81 -5.94
N ASP A 183 -6.41 -8.25 -7.12
CA ASP A 183 -7.78 -7.99 -7.59
C ASP A 183 -8.03 -8.45 -9.04
N HIS A 184 -7.01 -9.02 -9.69
CA HIS A 184 -7.07 -9.43 -11.10
C HIS A 184 -7.34 -8.25 -12.07
N TYR A 185 -7.15 -7.01 -11.61
CA TYR A 185 -7.39 -5.78 -12.37
C TYR A 185 -6.25 -4.77 -12.22
N VAL A 186 -6.21 -3.99 -11.13
CA VAL A 186 -5.09 -3.05 -10.89
C VAL A 186 -3.83 -3.82 -10.52
N VAL A 187 -3.97 -4.82 -9.65
CA VAL A 187 -2.91 -5.72 -9.19
C VAL A 187 -3.30 -7.13 -9.63
N PRO A 188 -2.92 -7.54 -10.86
CA PRO A 188 -3.46 -8.75 -11.46
C PRO A 188 -2.99 -10.04 -10.79
N THR A 189 -1.77 -10.01 -10.27
CA THR A 189 -1.07 -11.11 -9.60
C THR A 189 -0.10 -10.53 -8.56
N ALA A 190 0.59 -11.39 -7.81
CA ALA A 190 1.66 -10.98 -6.90
C ALA A 190 2.73 -10.19 -7.68
N PRO A 191 3.18 -9.02 -7.19
CA PRO A 191 4.18 -8.22 -7.90
C PRO A 191 5.49 -8.99 -8.16
N SER A 192 5.92 -9.87 -7.25
CA SER A 192 7.08 -10.75 -7.43
C SER A 192 7.04 -11.52 -8.75
N VAL A 193 5.88 -12.08 -9.12
CA VAL A 193 5.70 -12.80 -10.39
C VAL A 193 5.90 -11.87 -11.59
N VAL A 194 5.45 -10.62 -11.51
CA VAL A 194 5.62 -9.63 -12.58
C VAL A 194 7.11 -9.31 -12.76
N PHE A 195 7.83 -9.05 -11.66
CA PHE A 195 9.26 -8.74 -11.70
C PHE A 195 10.14 -9.93 -12.10
N ASP A 196 9.82 -11.15 -11.64
CA ASP A 196 10.55 -12.36 -12.03
C ASP A 196 10.44 -12.63 -13.54
N ASN A 197 9.27 -12.32 -14.12
CA ASN A 197 9.03 -12.43 -15.57
C ASN A 197 9.55 -11.25 -16.38
N ARG A 198 9.99 -10.16 -15.74
CA ARG A 198 10.38 -8.88 -16.37
C ARG A 198 9.22 -8.18 -17.09
N ASP A 199 8.01 -8.33 -16.56
CA ASP A 199 6.78 -7.74 -17.09
C ASP A 199 6.43 -6.38 -16.44
N GLU A 200 7.28 -5.88 -15.53
CA GLU A 200 7.12 -4.56 -14.93
C GLU A 200 7.28 -3.41 -15.93
N GLN A 201 6.86 -2.21 -15.54
CA GLN A 201 7.13 -1.01 -16.32
C GLN A 201 8.66 -0.81 -16.49
N PRO A 202 9.19 -0.74 -17.74
CA PRO A 202 10.62 -0.78 -18.02
C PRO A 202 11.27 0.60 -17.82
N VAL A 203 11.30 1.08 -16.58
CA VAL A 203 11.79 2.41 -16.23
C VAL A 203 12.90 2.36 -15.18
N PRO A 204 13.80 3.35 -15.12
CA PRO A 204 14.78 3.44 -14.05
C PRO A 204 14.12 3.58 -12.68
N VAL A 205 14.66 2.84 -11.71
CA VAL A 205 14.20 2.85 -10.32
C VAL A 205 15.34 3.23 -9.38
N LEU A 206 15.07 4.11 -8.43
CA LEU A 206 15.88 4.32 -7.22
C LEU A 206 15.11 3.76 -6.03
N ALA A 207 15.69 2.85 -5.27
CA ALA A 207 15.03 2.26 -4.11
C ALA A 207 15.97 2.22 -2.91
N GLY A 208 15.40 2.32 -1.71
CA GLY A 208 16.14 2.24 -0.45
C GLY A 208 15.23 2.06 0.75
N PHE A 209 15.83 1.83 1.91
CA PHE A 209 15.16 1.68 3.20
C PHE A 209 16.06 2.27 4.29
N ASN A 210 15.47 2.64 5.43
CA ASN A 210 16.19 3.09 6.60
C ASN A 210 16.79 1.89 7.34
N ALA A 211 17.97 2.04 7.92
CA ALA A 211 18.70 0.92 8.53
C ALA A 211 17.99 0.24 9.73
N ARG A 212 16.97 0.88 10.31
CA ARG A 212 16.22 0.40 11.49
C ARG A 212 14.74 0.77 11.42
N GLU A 213 14.04 0.35 10.35
CA GLU A 213 12.59 0.62 10.18
C GLU A 213 11.77 0.14 11.38
N GLU A 214 12.02 -1.10 11.82
CA GLU A 214 11.19 -1.77 12.83
C GLU A 214 11.29 -1.15 14.23
N ASP A 215 12.34 -0.40 14.55
CA ASP A 215 12.44 0.34 15.83
C ASP A 215 11.24 1.30 16.01
N PHE A 216 10.66 1.78 14.90
CA PHE A 216 9.49 2.65 14.89
C PHE A 216 8.15 1.88 14.86
N PHE A 217 8.16 0.66 14.32
CA PHE A 217 6.96 -0.13 14.02
C PHE A 217 6.76 -1.36 14.90
N LEU A 218 7.62 -1.62 15.89
CA LEU A 218 7.42 -2.64 16.92
C LEU A 218 6.02 -2.49 17.52
N ALA A 219 5.08 -3.22 16.93
CA ALA A 219 3.69 -3.16 17.31
C ALA A 219 3.63 -3.77 18.71
N HIS A 220 3.01 -3.05 19.65
CA HIS A 220 2.78 -3.59 21.00
C HIS A 220 1.97 -4.89 20.98
N SER A 221 1.31 -5.19 19.85
CA SER A 221 0.59 -6.42 19.58
C SER A 221 1.48 -7.64 19.33
N LEU A 222 2.76 -7.47 18.99
CA LEU A 222 3.68 -8.59 18.81
C LEU A 222 4.20 -9.03 20.18
N PRO A 223 3.99 -10.29 20.60
CA PRO A 223 4.60 -10.83 21.80
C PRO A 223 6.13 -10.68 21.74
N HIS A 224 6.72 -10.02 22.72
CA HIS A 224 8.16 -9.73 22.77
C HIS A 224 8.75 -9.73 24.19
N GLU A 225 8.02 -10.26 25.18
CA GLU A 225 8.47 -10.26 26.58
C GLU A 225 9.44 -11.43 26.88
N THR A 226 9.32 -12.54 26.17
CA THR A 226 10.14 -13.74 26.35
C THR A 226 10.81 -14.18 25.04
N SER A 227 11.82 -15.05 25.16
CA SER A 227 12.43 -15.71 23.99
C SER A 227 11.42 -16.50 23.17
N GLU A 228 10.48 -17.16 23.85
CA GLU A 228 9.40 -17.94 23.24
C GLU A 228 8.43 -17.03 22.48
N ASP A 229 8.07 -15.88 23.06
CA ASP A 229 7.24 -14.87 22.41
C ASP A 229 7.90 -14.33 21.15
N TYR A 230 9.19 -13.97 21.24
CA TYR A 230 9.98 -13.54 20.10
C TYR A 230 10.00 -14.60 18.98
N ILE A 231 10.33 -15.85 19.31
CA ILE A 231 10.37 -16.95 18.33
C ILE A 231 9.01 -17.16 17.67
N SER A 232 7.93 -17.06 18.45
CA SER A 232 6.56 -17.15 17.94
C SER A 232 6.24 -16.01 16.97
N SER A 233 6.63 -14.78 17.30
CA SER A 233 6.45 -13.59 16.45
C SER A 233 7.25 -13.69 15.15
N VAL A 234 8.53 -14.05 15.23
CA VAL A 234 9.42 -14.31 14.07
C VAL A 234 8.79 -15.34 13.13
N LYS A 235 8.26 -16.42 13.69
CA LYS A 235 7.65 -17.50 12.92
C LYS A 235 6.34 -17.09 12.26
N THR A 236 5.49 -16.39 13.00
CA THR A 236 4.11 -16.10 12.57
C THR A 236 4.05 -14.95 11.57
N PHE A 237 4.88 -13.91 11.76
CA PHE A 237 4.70 -12.64 11.05
C PHE A 237 5.79 -12.31 10.03
N PHE A 238 6.99 -12.87 10.17
CA PHE A 238 8.14 -12.41 9.36
C PHE A 238 8.71 -13.49 8.45
N PHE A 239 9.08 -14.66 9.00
CA PHE A 239 9.91 -15.62 8.26
C PHE A 239 9.21 -16.93 7.93
N GLY A 240 8.08 -17.26 8.57
CA GLY A 240 7.31 -18.45 8.26
C GLY A 240 8.18 -19.72 8.21
N ASN A 241 8.31 -20.32 7.03
CA ASN A 241 9.13 -21.51 6.82
C ASN A 241 10.65 -21.30 6.94
N ARG A 242 11.13 -20.04 6.89
CA ARG A 242 12.54 -19.66 7.05
C ARG A 242 12.91 -19.30 8.49
N THR A 243 12.03 -19.56 9.45
CA THR A 243 12.26 -19.25 10.87
C THR A 243 13.59 -19.78 11.38
N ASP A 244 13.94 -21.03 11.05
CA ASP A 244 15.17 -21.64 11.54
C ASP A 244 16.44 -20.93 11.01
N GLU A 245 16.41 -20.44 9.77
CA GLU A 245 17.50 -19.63 9.21
C GLU A 245 17.56 -18.25 9.89
N ALA A 246 16.40 -17.62 10.10
CA ALA A 246 16.32 -16.32 10.75
C ALA A 246 16.87 -16.36 12.18
N LEU A 247 16.53 -17.40 12.96
CA LEU A 247 16.98 -17.58 14.34
C LEU A 247 18.48 -17.89 14.47
N GLN A 248 19.16 -18.31 13.39
CA GLN A 248 20.63 -18.42 13.40
C GLN A 248 21.32 -17.05 13.39
N VAL A 249 20.70 -16.06 12.75
CA VAL A 249 21.23 -14.69 12.64
C VAL A 249 20.70 -13.79 13.77
N TYR A 250 19.45 -14.00 14.16
CA TYR A 250 18.75 -13.28 15.23
C TYR A 250 18.32 -14.26 16.33
N PRO A 251 19.27 -14.78 17.12
CA PRO A 251 18.96 -15.76 18.14
C PRO A 251 18.16 -15.09 19.26
N GLY A 252 16.91 -15.54 19.49
CA GLY A 252 16.03 -15.01 20.54
C GLY A 252 16.59 -15.04 21.97
N SER A 253 17.77 -15.63 22.17
CA SER A 253 18.54 -15.64 23.41
C SER A 253 19.34 -14.36 23.68
N THR A 254 19.40 -13.40 22.75
CA THR A 254 20.09 -12.11 22.96
C THR A 254 19.20 -11.03 23.59
N TYR A 255 17.94 -11.35 23.92
CA TYR A 255 17.08 -10.51 24.75
C TYR A 255 17.59 -10.54 26.20
N ILE A 256 18.33 -9.51 26.61
CA ILE A 256 18.68 -9.19 28.01
C ILE A 256 18.50 -7.71 28.24
#